data_AF-A0A426U0D4-F1
#
_entry.id   AF-A0A426U0D4-F1
#
_cell.length_a   1.000
_cell.length_b   1.000
_cell.length_c   1.000
_cell.angle_alpha   90.00
_cell.angle_beta   90.00
_cell.angle_gamma   90.00
#
_symmetry.space_group_name_H-M   'P 1'
#
loop_
_entity.id
_entity.type
_entity.pdbx_description
1 polymer ?
#
loop_
_entity_poly.entity_id
_entity_poly.type
_entity_poly.pdbx_seq_one_letter_code
_entity_poly.pdbx_strand_id
1 'polypeptide(L)'
;VTLGRSDPVSNFFPDLDLTPFDAVGNGVGRRHVRIFVQSGQVCVEDLDSTNGTFRNSARLAPRQPIPLANGDELRLGNLALTIQL
;
A
#
# COMPACT_ATOMS: atom_id res chain seq x y z
N VAL A 1 8.22 -5.80 -1.48
CA VAL A 1 8.04 -5.11 -0.18
C VAL A 1 6.55 -4.97 0.08
N THR A 2 6.03 -5.54 1.16
CA THR A 2 4.65 -5.40 1.60
C THR A 2 4.52 -4.22 2.57
N LEU A 3 3.52 -3.37 2.33
CA LEU A 3 3.19 -2.23 3.19
C LEU A 3 1.86 -2.52 3.89
N GLY A 4 1.77 -2.10 5.15
CA GLY A 4 0.53 -2.18 5.91
C GLY A 4 0.76 -1.85 7.37
N ARG A 5 -0.07 -2.41 8.25
CA ARG A 5 0.09 -2.27 9.70
C ARG A 5 0.52 -3.57 10.37
N SER A 6 1.32 -3.44 11.41
CA SER A 6 1.58 -4.53 12.35
C SER A 6 0.29 -4.99 13.05
N ASP A 7 0.22 -6.29 13.29
CA ASP A 7 -0.81 -6.93 14.12
C ASP A 7 -0.16 -8.02 14.97
N PRO A 8 0.31 -7.67 16.19
CA PRO A 8 0.95 -8.60 17.11
C PRO A 8 0.05 -9.77 17.51
N VAL A 9 -1.28 -9.58 17.53
CA VAL A 9 -2.23 -10.64 17.90
C VAL A 9 -2.20 -11.78 16.88
N SER A 10 -2.11 -11.43 15.59
CA SER A 10 -1.96 -12.42 14.52
C SER A 10 -0.50 -12.76 14.16
N ASN A 11 0.47 -12.25 14.92
CA ASN A 11 1.91 -12.36 14.64
C ASN A 11 2.25 -11.91 13.19
N PHE A 12 1.65 -10.81 12.75
CA PHE A 12 1.86 -10.27 11.41
C PHE A 12 2.61 -8.94 11.46
N PHE A 13 3.70 -8.86 10.71
CA PHE A 13 4.54 -7.68 10.58
C PHE A 13 4.87 -7.47 9.10
N PRO A 14 4.42 -6.37 8.47
CA PRO A 14 4.74 -6.07 7.08
C PRO A 14 6.22 -5.66 6.92
N ASP A 15 6.75 -5.71 5.71
CA ASP A 15 8.12 -5.25 5.42
C ASP A 15 8.30 -3.75 5.75
N LEU A 16 7.27 -2.95 5.45
CA LEU A 16 7.18 -1.55 5.86
C LEU A 16 5.96 -1.36 6.75
N ASP A 17 6.23 -1.15 8.05
CA ASP A 17 5.19 -0.92 9.04
C ASP A 17 4.76 0.55 9.06
N LEU A 18 3.49 0.78 8.73
CA LEU A 18 2.86 2.09 8.72
C LEU A 18 2.17 2.42 10.05
N THR A 19 2.20 1.53 11.04
CA THR A 19 1.62 1.75 12.38
C THR A 19 2.05 3.09 13.02
N PRO A 20 3.32 3.55 12.90
CA PRO A 20 3.73 4.85 13.42
C PRO A 20 3.00 6.07 12.82
N PHE A 21 2.32 5.91 11.68
CA PHE A 21 1.61 6.98 10.96
C PHE A 21 0.09 6.87 11.12
N ASP A 22 -0.40 6.37 12.26
CA ASP A 22 -1.82 6.13 12.53
C ASP A 22 -2.51 5.28 11.45
N ALA A 23 -1.84 4.19 11.05
CA ALA A 23 -2.36 3.27 10.04
C ALA A 23 -3.75 2.72 10.38
N VAL A 24 -4.04 2.46 11.67
CA VAL A 24 -5.36 1.95 12.09
C VAL A 24 -6.44 3.01 11.89
N GLY A 25 -6.23 4.24 12.36
CA GLY A 25 -7.18 5.34 12.19
C GLY A 25 -7.42 5.71 10.73
N ASN A 26 -6.40 5.57 9.89
CA ASN A 26 -6.49 5.80 8.44
C ASN A 26 -7.02 4.61 7.65
N GLY A 27 -7.39 3.50 8.30
CA GLY A 27 -7.98 2.35 7.62
C GLY A 27 -6.99 1.48 6.83
N VAL A 28 -5.71 1.50 7.17
CA VAL A 28 -4.70 0.66 6.53
C VAL A 28 -4.84 -0.79 7.03
N GLY A 29 -5.01 -1.73 6.11
CA GLY A 29 -5.00 -3.16 6.40
C GLY A 29 -3.62 -3.70 6.78
N ARG A 30 -3.59 -4.90 7.38
CA ARG A 30 -2.34 -5.60 7.75
C ARG A 30 -1.45 -5.83 6.53
N ARG A 31 -2.03 -6.43 5.49
CA ARG A 31 -1.45 -6.60 4.16
C ARG A 31 -2.22 -5.69 3.22
N HIS A 32 -1.79 -4.44 3.04
CA HIS A 32 -2.57 -3.49 2.25
C HIS A 32 -2.15 -3.51 0.79
N VAL A 33 -0.87 -3.26 0.53
CA VAL A 33 -0.28 -3.30 -0.81
C VAL A 33 1.04 -4.05 -0.78
N ARG A 34 1.48 -4.48 -1.96
CA ARG A 34 2.89 -4.78 -2.21
C ARG A 34 3.44 -3.87 -3.30
N ILE A 35 4.70 -3.47 -3.13
CA ILE A 35 5.51 -2.81 -4.14
C ILE A 35 6.62 -3.77 -4.57
N PHE A 36 6.81 -3.92 -5.88
CA PHE A 36 7.78 -4.85 -6.47
C PHE A 36 8.22 -4.37 -7.86
N VAL A 37 9.34 -4.89 -8.35
CA VAL A 37 9.80 -4.63 -9.72
C VAL A 37 9.31 -5.74 -10.64
N GLN A 38 8.67 -5.37 -11.74
CA GLN A 38 8.25 -6.30 -12.80
C GLN A 38 8.64 -5.70 -14.16
N SER A 39 9.35 -6.47 -14.98
CA SER A 39 9.79 -6.02 -16.31
C SER A 39 10.56 -4.69 -16.30
N GLY A 40 11.35 -4.44 -15.25
CA GLY A 40 12.12 -3.20 -15.08
C GLY A 40 11.32 -1.99 -14.58
N GLN A 41 10.03 -2.15 -14.26
CA GLN A 41 9.17 -1.10 -13.72
C GLN A 41 8.81 -1.39 -12.26
N VAL A 42 8.79 -0.36 -11.43
CA VAL A 42 8.24 -0.46 -10.07
C VAL A 42 6.72 -0.45 -10.16
N CYS A 43 6.06 -1.45 -9.59
CA CYS A 43 4.63 -1.64 -9.60
C CYS A 43 4.08 -1.69 -8.18
N VAL A 44 2.84 -1.24 -8.02
CA VAL A 44 2.02 -1.46 -6.83
C VAL A 44 0.90 -2.45 -7.14
N GLU A 45 0.53 -3.26 -6.16
CA GLU A 45 -0.66 -4.11 -6.21
C GLU A 45 -1.39 -4.05 -4.87
N ASP A 46 -2.69 -3.80 -4.92
CA ASP A 46 -3.59 -3.91 -3.76
C ASP A 46 -3.85 -5.37 -3.40
N LEU A 47 -3.66 -5.72 -2.12
CA LEU A 47 -3.70 -7.09 -1.60
C LEU A 47 -5.08 -7.43 -0.99
N ASP A 48 -6.16 -7.05 -1.68
CA ASP A 48 -7.54 -7.14 -1.19
C ASP A 48 -7.76 -6.31 0.08
N SER A 49 -7.31 -5.05 0.04
CA SER A 49 -7.48 -4.17 1.19
C SER A 49 -8.96 -3.80 1.39
N THR A 50 -9.39 -3.75 2.65
CA THR A 50 -10.79 -3.42 2.99
C THR A 50 -11.16 -1.99 2.58
N ASN A 51 -10.27 -1.03 2.80
CA ASN A 51 -10.54 0.39 2.53
C ASN A 51 -10.03 0.86 1.17
N GLY A 52 -9.38 -0.02 0.40
CA GLY A 52 -8.90 0.24 -0.95
C GLY A 52 -7.60 1.03 -1.00
N THR A 53 -6.92 0.85 -2.13
CA THR A 53 -5.76 1.65 -2.55
C THR A 53 -6.16 2.59 -3.69
N PHE A 54 -5.61 3.81 -3.69
CA PHE A 54 -5.81 4.80 -4.73
C PHE A 54 -4.46 5.30 -5.24
N ARG A 55 -4.36 5.52 -6.55
CA ARG A 55 -3.23 6.19 -7.20
C ARG A 55 -3.75 7.47 -7.86
N ASN A 56 -3.23 8.63 -7.48
CA ASN A 56 -3.66 9.93 -8.02
C ASN A 56 -5.20 10.07 -8.05
N SER A 57 -5.86 9.76 -6.93
CA SER A 57 -7.32 9.70 -6.75
C SER A 57 -8.08 8.56 -7.46
N ALA A 58 -7.47 7.80 -8.37
CA ALA A 58 -8.11 6.65 -9.01
C ALA A 58 -7.97 5.39 -8.13
N ARG A 59 -9.09 4.74 -7.81
CA ARG A 59 -9.08 3.48 -7.05
C ARG A 59 -8.49 2.35 -7.89
N LEU A 60 -7.58 1.58 -7.31
CA LEU A 60 -6.99 0.43 -7.97
C LEU A 60 -7.93 -0.79 -7.87
N ALA A 61 -7.91 -1.63 -8.89
CA ALA A 61 -8.49 -2.96 -8.77
C ALA A 61 -7.59 -3.83 -7.89
N PRO A 62 -8.14 -4.60 -6.94
CA PRO A 62 -7.37 -5.58 -6.18
C PRO A 62 -6.69 -6.59 -7.09
N ARG A 63 -5.50 -7.07 -6.69
CA ARG A 63 -4.73 -8.12 -7.40
C ARG A 63 -4.31 -7.77 -8.83
N GLN A 64 -4.39 -6.50 -9.22
CA GLN A 64 -3.89 -6.02 -10.50
C GLN A 64 -2.63 -5.18 -10.29
N PRO A 65 -1.46 -5.60 -10.81
CA PRO A 65 -0.27 -4.77 -10.79
C PRO A 65 -0.43 -3.50 -11.63
N ILE A 66 -0.10 -2.36 -11.03
CA ILE A 66 -0.14 -1.04 -11.67
C ILE A 66 1.25 -0.41 -11.60
N PRO A 67 1.85 -0.02 -12.74
CA PRO A 67 3.13 0.70 -12.75
C PRO A 67 3.03 2.03 -12.00
N LEU A 68 4.05 2.32 -11.18
CA LEU A 68 4.23 3.59 -10.49
C LEU A 68 5.17 4.50 -11.27
N ALA A 69 4.91 5.80 -11.16
CA ALA A 69 5.79 6.86 -11.60
C ALA A 69 6.32 7.65 -10.40
N ASN A 70 7.50 8.27 -10.57
CA ASN A 70 8.04 9.18 -9.57
C ASN A 70 7.08 10.36 -9.35
N GLY A 71 6.79 10.68 -8.09
CA GLY A 71 5.85 11.72 -7.70
C GLY A 71 4.39 11.28 -7.60
N ASP A 72 4.05 10.03 -7.92
CA ASP A 72 2.69 9.53 -7.73
C ASP A 72 2.26 9.61 -6.26
N GLU A 73 1.02 10.04 -6.04
CA GLU A 73 0.36 9.90 -4.74
C GLU A 73 -0.30 8.52 -4.67
N LEU A 74 0.11 7.72 -3.70
CA LEU A 74 -0.58 6.50 -3.28
C LEU A 74 -1.31 6.73 -1.97
N ARG A 75 -2.61 6.46 -1.96
CA ARG A 75 -3.42 6.52 -0.74
C ARG A 75 -3.90 5.13 -0.35
N LEU A 76 -3.58 4.71 0.88
CA LEU A 76 -3.98 3.44 1.48
C LEU A 76 -5.10 3.72 2.50
N GLY A 77 -6.35 3.43 2.16
CA GLY A 77 -7.49 4.00 2.89
C GLY A 77 -7.46 5.52 2.84
N ASN A 78 -7.15 6.17 3.96
CA ASN A 78 -6.97 7.63 4.07
C ASN A 78 -5.50 8.07 4.22
N LEU A 79 -4.56 7.14 4.38
CA LEU A 79 -3.14 7.47 4.54
C LEU A 79 -2.50 7.72 3.17
N ALA A 80 -2.05 8.95 2.93
CA ALA A 80 -1.37 9.33 1.69
C ALA A 80 0.16 9.18 1.78
N LEU A 81 0.76 8.71 0.70
CA LEU A 81 2.19 8.47 0.50
C LEU A 81 2.58 9.08 -0.84
N THR A 82 3.76 9.71 -0.91
CA THR A 82 4.35 10.16 -2.19
C THR A 82 5.45 9.19 -2.59
N ILE A 83 5.40 8.72 -3.83
CA ILE A 83 6.39 7.77 -4.36
C ILE A 83 7.61 8.53 -4.88
N GLN A 84 8.79 8.11 -4.42
CA GLN A 84 10.08 8.54 -4.94
C GLN A 84 10.82 7.30 -5.48
N LEU A 85 11.18 7.31 -6.77
CA LEU A 85 11.81 6.19 -7.49
C LEU A 85 13.31 6.40 -7.72
#